data_AF-A0A6S7EQ94-F1
#
_entry.id   AF-A0A6S7EQ94-F1
#
_cell.length_a   1.000
_cell.length_b   1.000
_cell.length_c   1.000
_cell.angle_alpha   90.00
_cell.angle_beta   90.00
_cell.angle_gamma   90.00
#
_symmetry.space_group_name_H-M   'P 1'
#
loop_
_entity.id
_entity.type
_entity.pdbx_description
1 polymer ?
#
loop_
_entity_poly.entity_id
_entity_poly.type
_entity_poly.pdbx_seq_one_letter_code
_entity_poly.pdbx_strand_id
1 'polypeptide(L)'
;MDPRAQQIRAAGSPFALLAGAFRLLGWLNGGAALGLTAFALGMVGGDIAAPDLQLPLLSLLAGLLLACLGAVFAYLAQVSLLRQGYNGRLTRAHLPAQALALLCYLASALAFCVGCWLAAGQATTDAAPHMTTYAWR
;
A
#
# COMPACT_ATOMS: atom_id res chain seq x y z
N MET A 1 35.36 -4.83 -17.82
CA MET A 1 34.01 -4.37 -17.48
C MET A 1 34.13 -2.91 -17.07
N ASP A 2 33.41 -1.99 -17.72
CA ASP A 2 33.51 -0.57 -17.38
C ASP A 2 32.96 -0.31 -15.98
N PRO A 3 33.73 0.32 -15.07
CA PRO A 3 33.31 0.58 -13.69
C PRO A 3 32.04 1.45 -13.61
N ARG A 4 31.82 2.32 -14.61
CA ARG A 4 30.60 3.13 -14.75
C ARG A 4 29.36 2.28 -15.02
N ALA A 5 29.47 1.26 -15.85
CA ALA A 5 28.37 0.34 -16.15
C ALA A 5 27.98 -0.51 -14.93
N GLN A 6 28.94 -0.77 -14.04
CA GLN A 6 28.72 -1.51 -12.80
C GLN A 6 28.04 -0.64 -11.72
N GLN A 7 28.42 0.64 -11.61
CA GLN A 7 27.74 1.60 -10.74
C GLN A 7 26.28 1.86 -11.15
N ILE A 8 26.00 1.99 -12.45
CA ILE A 8 24.61 2.22 -12.94
C ILE A 8 23.73 0.99 -12.65
N ARG A 9 24.26 -0.23 -12.85
CA ARG A 9 23.54 -1.47 -12.50
C ARG A 9 23.29 -1.61 -11.01
N ALA A 10 24.30 -1.33 -10.18
CA ALA A 10 24.16 -1.37 -8.72
C ALA A 10 23.11 -0.35 -8.23
N ALA A 11 23.05 0.84 -8.85
CA ALA A 11 22.06 1.85 -8.51
C ALA A 11 20.63 1.49 -8.95
N GLY A 12 20.45 0.67 -10.00
CA GLY A 12 19.12 0.29 -10.52
C GLY A 12 18.38 -0.77 -9.70
N SER A 13 19.11 -1.69 -9.05
CA SER A 13 18.57 -2.75 -8.20
C SER A 13 17.59 -2.27 -7.10
N PRO A 14 17.95 -1.28 -6.26
CA PRO A 14 17.05 -0.83 -5.19
C PRO A 14 15.76 -0.20 -5.72
N PHE A 15 15.77 0.45 -6.89
CA PHE A 15 14.56 1.01 -7.49
C PHE A 15 13.62 -0.07 -8.03
N ALA A 16 14.18 -1.13 -8.65
CA ALA A 16 13.37 -2.26 -9.11
C ALA A 16 12.66 -2.96 -7.94
N LEU A 17 13.37 -3.14 -6.82
CA LEU A 17 12.79 -3.67 -5.58
C LEU A 17 11.68 -2.75 -5.05
N LEU A 18 11.93 -1.44 -5.00
CA LEU A 18 10.96 -0.46 -4.49
C LEU A 18 9.70 -0.39 -5.37
N ALA A 19 9.86 -0.42 -6.70
CA ALA A 19 8.75 -0.47 -7.64
C ALA A 19 7.92 -1.75 -7.48
N GLY A 20 8.58 -2.90 -7.30
CA GLY A 20 7.91 -4.16 -6.98
C GLY A 20 7.14 -4.09 -5.66
N ALA A 21 7.73 -3.48 -4.64
CA ALA A 21 7.14 -3.33 -3.32
C ALA A 21 5.89 -2.42 -3.33
N PHE A 22 5.93 -1.30 -4.06
CA PHE A 22 4.77 -0.44 -4.26
C PHE A 22 3.67 -1.10 -5.07
N ARG A 23 4.04 -1.87 -6.11
CA ARG A 23 3.06 -2.66 -6.88
C ARG A 23 2.35 -3.66 -5.99
N LEU A 24 3.07 -4.37 -5.13
CA LEU A 24 2.48 -5.29 -4.15
C LEU A 24 1.52 -4.56 -3.20
N LEU A 25 1.92 -3.42 -2.64
CA LEU A 25 1.06 -2.61 -1.77
C LEU A 25 -0.18 -2.07 -2.47
N GLY A 26 -0.05 -1.67 -3.74
CA GLY A 26 -1.18 -1.25 -4.56
C GLY A 26 -2.18 -2.39 -4.75
N TRP A 27 -1.70 -3.61 -4.99
CA TRP A 27 -2.55 -4.80 -5.06
C TRP A 27 -3.18 -5.17 -3.72
N LEU A 28 -2.44 -5.09 -2.61
CA LEU A 28 -2.96 -5.39 -1.27
C LEU A 28 -4.05 -4.40 -0.87
N ASN A 29 -3.75 -3.10 -0.88
CA ASN A 29 -4.71 -2.06 -0.50
C ASN A 29 -5.89 -1.99 -1.47
N GLY A 30 -5.62 -2.00 -2.78
CA GLY A 30 -6.66 -1.95 -3.80
C GLY A 30 -7.53 -3.20 -3.84
N GLY A 31 -6.92 -4.39 -3.75
CA GLY A 31 -7.64 -5.66 -3.73
C GLY A 31 -8.51 -5.82 -2.49
N ALA A 32 -8.00 -5.44 -1.31
CA ALA A 32 -8.80 -5.44 -0.09
C ALA A 32 -9.94 -4.41 -0.16
N ALA A 33 -9.68 -3.20 -0.67
CA ALA A 33 -10.71 -2.18 -0.84
C ALA A 33 -11.82 -2.67 -1.79
N LEU A 34 -11.46 -3.27 -2.94
CA LEU A 34 -12.42 -3.88 -3.86
C LEU A 34 -13.24 -4.98 -3.19
N GLY A 35 -12.59 -5.86 -2.42
CA GLY A 35 -13.26 -6.90 -1.65
C GLY A 35 -14.31 -6.34 -0.67
N LEU A 36 -13.93 -5.31 0.11
CA LEU A 36 -14.86 -4.64 1.03
C LEU A 36 -16.01 -3.95 0.29
N THR A 37 -15.74 -3.30 -0.86
CA THR A 37 -16.82 -2.69 -1.66
C THR A 37 -17.78 -3.72 -2.24
N ALA A 38 -17.29 -4.88 -2.69
CA ALA A 38 -18.14 -5.96 -3.20
C ALA A 38 -19.05 -6.51 -2.10
N PHE A 39 -18.54 -6.64 -0.88
CA PHE A 39 -19.34 -6.97 0.31
C PHE A 39 -20.38 -5.88 0.61
N ALA A 40 -19.98 -4.61 0.65
CA ALA A 40 -20.90 -3.49 0.92
C ALA A 40 -22.03 -3.34 -0.12
N LEU A 41 -21.78 -3.74 -1.37
CA LEU A 41 -22.75 -3.78 -2.46
C LEU A 41 -23.68 -5.01 -2.41
N GLY A 42 -23.49 -5.93 -1.46
CA GLY A 42 -24.25 -7.17 -1.36
C GLY A 42 -23.92 -8.20 -2.44
N MET A 43 -22.83 -8.02 -3.20
CA MET A 43 -22.38 -9.04 -4.16
C MET A 43 -21.88 -10.30 -3.46
N VAL A 44 -21.45 -10.17 -2.19
CA VAL A 44 -20.98 -11.27 -1.34
C VAL A 44 -21.72 -11.17 0.00
N GLY A 45 -22.61 -12.14 0.30
CA GLY A 45 -23.37 -12.21 1.56
C GLY A 45 -24.60 -11.30 1.60
N GLY A 46 -25.73 -11.78 1.09
CA GLY A 46 -26.93 -10.95 0.84
C GLY A 46 -27.85 -10.65 2.04
N ASP A 47 -27.62 -11.22 3.22
CA ASP A 47 -28.62 -11.22 4.32
C ASP A 47 -28.07 -10.80 5.71
N ILE A 48 -26.90 -10.17 5.77
CA ILE A 48 -26.34 -9.67 7.04
C ILE A 48 -26.51 -8.15 7.08
N ALA A 49 -27.01 -7.61 8.20
CA ALA A 49 -27.08 -6.16 8.41
C ALA A 49 -25.70 -5.54 8.14
N ALA A 50 -25.62 -4.61 7.19
CA ALA A 50 -24.34 -4.14 6.66
C ALA A 50 -23.50 -3.51 7.79
N PRO A 51 -22.34 -4.08 8.14
CA PRO A 51 -21.44 -3.48 9.11
C PRO A 51 -20.95 -2.13 8.58
N ASP A 52 -20.64 -1.20 9.47
CA ASP A 52 -20.07 0.09 9.06
C ASP A 52 -18.62 -0.10 8.58
N LEU A 53 -18.48 -0.45 7.30
CA LEU A 53 -17.21 -0.71 6.62
C LEU A 53 -16.50 0.57 6.15
N GLN A 54 -17.05 1.76 6.44
CA GLN A 54 -16.49 3.03 5.96
C GLN A 54 -15.07 3.27 6.47
N LEU A 55 -14.81 3.04 7.77
CA LEU A 55 -13.49 3.24 8.37
C LEU A 55 -12.41 2.28 7.81
N PRO A 56 -12.65 0.95 7.73
CA PRO A 56 -11.75 0.04 7.04
C PRO A 56 -11.48 0.45 5.58
N LEU A 57 -12.53 0.77 4.82
CA LEU A 57 -12.41 1.13 3.42
C LEU A 57 -11.58 2.42 3.22
N LEU A 58 -11.84 3.44 4.04
CA LEU A 58 -11.11 4.70 3.98
C LEU A 58 -9.62 4.51 4.27
N SER A 59 -9.28 3.66 5.26
CA SER A 59 -7.88 3.35 5.58
C SER A 59 -7.17 2.65 4.42
N LEU A 60 -7.83 1.70 3.74
CA LEU A 60 -7.25 0.99 2.58
C LEU A 60 -7.07 1.93 1.38
N LEU A 61 -8.04 2.81 1.11
CA LEU A 61 -7.92 3.81 0.04
C LEU A 61 -6.82 4.83 0.33
N ALA A 62 -6.68 5.28 1.58
CA ALA A 62 -5.56 6.12 2.00
C ALA A 62 -4.21 5.39 1.79
N GLY A 63 -4.13 4.13 2.18
CA GLY A 63 -2.96 3.28 1.92
C GLY A 63 -2.62 3.15 0.44
N LEU A 64 -3.64 2.97 -0.42
CA LEU A 64 -3.47 2.93 -1.88
C LEU A 64 -2.95 4.26 -2.44
N LEU A 65 -3.49 5.39 -2.01
CA LEU A 65 -3.03 6.72 -2.44
C LEU A 65 -1.58 6.96 -2.02
N LEU A 66 -1.20 6.56 -0.80
CA LEU A 66 0.18 6.65 -0.34
C LEU A 66 1.12 5.75 -1.16
N ALA A 67 0.69 4.55 -1.56
CA ALA A 67 1.48 3.70 -2.44
C ALA A 67 1.72 4.36 -3.81
N CYS A 68 0.68 4.97 -4.40
CA CYS A 68 0.81 5.72 -5.65
C CYS A 68 1.76 6.91 -5.52
N LEU A 69 1.61 7.71 -4.45
CA LEU A 69 2.45 8.87 -4.21
C LEU A 69 3.92 8.48 -3.97
N GLY A 70 4.15 7.41 -3.21
CA GLY A 70 5.49 6.85 -2.99
C GLY A 70 6.15 6.35 -4.28
N ALA A 71 5.39 5.72 -5.18
CA ALA A 71 5.88 5.32 -6.50
C ALA A 71 6.30 6.52 -7.37
N VAL A 72 5.56 7.64 -7.31
CA VAL A 72 5.95 8.89 -7.98
C VAL A 72 7.27 9.42 -7.43
N PHE A 73 7.45 9.45 -6.11
CA PHE A 73 8.72 9.89 -5.51
C PHE A 73 9.90 8.97 -5.84
N ALA A 74 9.66 7.65 -5.87
CA ALA A 74 10.66 6.68 -6.32
C ALA A 74 11.09 6.92 -7.78
N TYR A 75 10.13 7.21 -8.66
CA TYR A 75 10.41 7.57 -10.06
C TYR A 75 11.23 8.87 -10.16
N LEU A 76 10.86 9.92 -9.41
CA LEU A 76 11.62 11.18 -9.39
C LEU A 76 13.05 10.98 -8.90
N ALA A 77 13.26 10.16 -7.87
CA ALA A 77 14.59 9.80 -7.37
C ALA A 77 15.41 9.06 -8.44
N GLN A 78 14.79 8.16 -9.19
CA GLN A 78 15.44 7.45 -10.30
C GLN A 78 15.83 8.41 -11.44
N VAL A 79 14.92 9.28 -11.89
CA VAL A 79 15.19 10.27 -12.94
C VAL A 79 16.31 11.23 -12.53
N SER A 80 16.32 11.66 -11.27
CA SER A 80 17.39 12.45 -10.67
C SER A 80 18.76 11.77 -10.80
N LEU A 81 18.85 10.49 -10.43
CA LEU A 81 20.09 9.71 -10.54
C LEU A 81 20.53 9.48 -11.98
N LEU A 82 19.61 9.22 -12.90
CA LEU A 82 19.95 9.10 -14.32
C LEU A 82 20.55 10.41 -14.85
N ARG A 83 19.93 11.55 -14.55
CA ARG A 83 20.45 12.88 -14.93
C ARG A 83 21.84 13.14 -14.33
N GLN A 84 22.08 12.73 -13.09
CA GLN A 84 23.40 12.85 -12.45
C GLN A 84 24.46 11.98 -13.15
N GLY A 85 24.09 10.76 -13.53
CA GLY A 85 24.95 9.85 -14.30
C GLY A 85 25.33 10.40 -15.67
N TYR A 86 24.38 11.01 -16.39
CA TYR A 86 24.65 11.67 -17.68
C TYR A 86 25.53 12.92 -17.53
N ASN A 87 25.29 13.75 -16.51
CA ASN A 87 26.02 15.00 -16.30
C ASN A 87 27.37 14.81 -15.57
N GLY A 88 27.72 13.58 -15.16
CA GLY A 88 28.97 13.27 -14.46
C GLY A 88 29.10 13.90 -13.06
N ARG A 89 28.03 14.47 -12.50
CA ARG A 89 28.01 15.09 -11.17
C ARG A 89 27.16 14.25 -10.22
N LEU A 90 27.80 13.58 -9.26
CA LEU A 90 27.10 12.94 -8.15
C LEU A 90 26.61 14.01 -7.17
N THR A 91 25.29 14.16 -7.04
CA THR A 91 24.69 15.03 -6.01
C THR A 91 23.72 14.25 -5.15
N ARG A 92 23.60 14.63 -3.88
CA ARG A 92 22.68 13.95 -2.93
C ARG A 92 21.20 14.33 -3.13
N ALA A 93 20.85 14.99 -4.24
CA ALA A 93 19.50 15.48 -4.52
C ALA A 93 18.43 14.40 -4.65
N HIS A 94 18.81 13.13 -4.87
CA HIS A 94 17.87 12.00 -4.91
C HIS A 94 17.46 11.47 -3.52
N LEU A 95 18.28 11.71 -2.48
CA LEU A 95 18.03 11.22 -1.12
C LEU A 95 16.69 11.68 -0.52
N PRO A 96 16.27 12.96 -0.61
CA PRO A 96 14.99 13.38 -0.02
C PRO A 96 13.80 12.70 -0.70
N ALA A 97 13.82 12.59 -2.04
CA ALA A 97 12.76 11.91 -2.78
C ALA A 97 12.71 10.41 -2.44
N GLN A 98 13.87 9.76 -2.28
CA GLN A 98 13.95 8.35 -1.88
C GLN A 98 13.47 8.13 -0.44
N ALA A 99 13.82 9.02 0.49
CA ALA A 99 13.34 8.97 1.87
C ALA A 99 11.82 9.15 1.95
N LEU A 100 11.27 10.08 1.17
CA LEU A 100 9.83 10.32 1.12
C LEU A 100 9.08 9.13 0.50
N ALA A 101 9.65 8.49 -0.54
CA ALA A 101 9.12 7.24 -1.06
C ALA A 101 9.09 6.15 0.04
N LEU A 102 10.18 5.96 0.79
CA LEU A 102 10.21 4.98 1.87
C LEU A 102 9.17 5.27 2.98
N LEU A 103 8.98 6.54 3.34
CA LEU A 103 7.93 6.93 4.30
C LEU A 103 6.53 6.62 3.78
N CYS A 104 6.24 6.94 2.50
CA CYS A 104 4.98 6.60 1.86
C CYS A 104 4.75 5.08 1.83
N TYR A 105 5.81 4.29 1.58
CA TYR A 105 5.75 2.83 1.61
C TYR A 105 5.33 2.31 3.00
N LEU A 106 6.01 2.75 4.06
CA LEU A 106 5.72 2.33 5.43
C LEU A 106 4.32 2.73 5.86
N ALA A 107 3.91 3.97 5.58
CA ALA A 107 2.59 4.45 5.93
C ALA A 107 1.47 3.74 5.12
N SER A 108 1.71 3.38 3.86
CA SER A 108 0.79 2.53 3.08
C SER A 108 0.64 1.13 3.68
N ALA A 109 1.74 0.51 4.12
CA ALA A 109 1.71 -0.79 4.78
C ALA A 109 0.97 -0.74 6.13
N LEU A 110 1.19 0.32 6.93
CA LEU A 110 0.47 0.53 8.18
C LEU A 110 -1.03 0.75 7.95
N ALA A 111 -1.40 1.52 6.93
CA ALA A 111 -2.79 1.73 6.57
C ALA A 111 -3.49 0.42 6.19
N PHE A 112 -2.80 -0.47 5.47
CA PHE A 112 -3.28 -1.83 5.19
C PHE A 112 -3.51 -2.64 6.48
N CYS A 113 -2.53 -2.67 7.39
CA CYS A 113 -2.65 -3.37 8.66
C CYS A 113 -3.82 -2.83 9.51
N VAL A 114 -3.98 -1.50 9.58
CA VAL A 114 -5.10 -0.87 10.29
C VAL A 114 -6.43 -1.23 9.63
N GLY A 115 -6.53 -1.18 8.30
CA GLY A 115 -7.74 -1.56 7.58
C GLY A 115 -8.15 -3.00 7.81
N CYS A 116 -7.18 -3.93 7.77
CA CYS A 116 -7.42 -5.34 8.09
C CYS A 116 -7.84 -5.53 9.56
N TRP A 117 -7.19 -4.84 10.50
CA TRP A 117 -7.52 -4.91 11.92
C TRP A 117 -8.95 -4.41 12.20
N LEU A 118 -9.31 -3.25 11.64
CA LEU A 118 -10.64 -2.68 11.78
C LEU A 118 -11.70 -3.60 11.16
N ALA A 119 -11.46 -4.12 9.95
CA ALA A 119 -12.38 -5.04 9.29
C ALA A 119 -12.61 -6.33 10.11
N ALA A 120 -11.54 -6.91 10.68
CA ALA A 120 -11.64 -8.08 11.53
C ALA A 120 -12.40 -7.80 12.84
N GLY A 121 -12.16 -6.63 13.46
CA GLY A 121 -12.87 -6.21 14.67
C GLY A 121 -14.38 -6.05 14.47
N GLN A 122 -14.80 -5.46 13.33
CA GLN A 122 -16.22 -5.37 12.99
C GLN A 122 -16.85 -6.77 12.85
N ALA A 123 -16.19 -7.68 12.13
CA ALA A 123 -16.68 -9.06 11.97
C ALA A 123 -16.89 -9.81 13.30
N THR A 124 -16.03 -9.58 14.30
CA THR A 124 -16.22 -10.19 15.63
C THR A 124 -17.38 -9.57 16.42
N THR A 125 -17.64 -8.28 16.23
CA THR A 125 -18.71 -7.56 16.94
C THR A 125 -20.08 -7.99 16.43
N ASP A 126 -20.22 -8.19 15.11
CA ASP A 126 -21.46 -8.67 14.49
C ASP A 126 -21.79 -10.14 14.79
N ALA A 127 -20.78 -10.97 15.05
CA ALA A 127 -21.00 -12.39 15.39
C ALA A 127 -21.54 -12.60 16.83
N ALA A 128 -21.29 -11.66 17.74
CA ALA A 128 -21.69 -11.74 19.15
C ALA A 128 -23.22 -11.79 19.39
N PRO A 129 -24.08 -10.96 18.76
CA PRO A 129 -25.54 -11.03 18.96
C PRO A 129 -26.17 -12.31 18.41
N HIS A 130 -25.55 -12.92 17.41
CA HIS A 130 -26.00 -14.17 16.82
C HIS A 130 -25.78 -15.34 17.80
N MET A 131 -24.61 -15.43 18.43
CA MET A 131 -24.23 -16.56 19.30
C MET A 131 -25.07 -16.72 20.57
N THR A 132 -25.58 -15.64 21.14
CA THR A 132 -26.43 -15.67 22.34
C THR A 132 -27.84 -16.17 22.06
N THR A 133 -28.31 -16.08 20.82
CA THR A 133 -29.68 -16.49 20.44
C THR A 133 -29.81 -18.02 20.30
N TYR A 134 -28.71 -18.73 20.02
CA TYR A 134 -28.68 -20.20 19.91
C TYR A 134 -28.50 -20.90 21.25
N ALA A 135 -27.95 -20.21 22.25
CA ALA A 135 -27.75 -20.75 23.59
C ALA A 135 -29.04 -20.81 24.42
N TRP A 136 -30.15 -20.30 23.88
CA TRP A 136 -31.45 -20.17 24.55
C TRP A 136 -32.57 -20.94 23.83
N ARG A 137 -32.24 -21.96 23.04
CA ARG A 137 -33.21 -22.90 22.45
C ARG A 137 -32.88 -24.34 22.81
#